data_AF-M9U3M5-F1
#
_entry.id   AF-M9U3M5-F1
#
_cell.length_a   1.000
_cell.length_b   1.000
_cell.length_c   1.000
_cell.angle_alpha   90.00
_cell.angle_beta   90.00
_cell.angle_gamma   90.00
#
_symmetry.space_group_name_H-M   'P 1'
#
loop_
_entity.id
_entity.type
_entity.pdbx_description
1 polymer ?
#
loop_
_entity_poly.entity_id
_entity_poly.type
_entity_poly.pdbx_seq_one_letter_code
_entity_poly.pdbx_strand_id
1 'polypeptide(L)'
;MLNLSEATIYVRIKRLKENGVIRGFYTEIDFDKIGLSVVAFILIKADPKKYDNILKQLVEMKEIYEIYDVTGEYYAVLKVRVPTREDLAKVLDKIGNMDGVTSTYTMLVLRSIKDKKELDL
;
A
#
# COMPACT_ATOMS: atom_id res chain seq x y z
N MET A 1 28.00 -12.72 -12.59
CA MET A 1 27.75 -13.53 -11.38
C MET A 1 28.74 -13.14 -10.30
N LEU A 2 28.37 -13.25 -9.02
CA LEU A 2 29.29 -13.04 -7.90
C LEU A 2 30.22 -14.26 -7.84
N ASN A 3 31.54 -14.08 -7.97
CA ASN A 3 32.54 -15.16 -7.93
C ASN A 3 32.65 -15.80 -6.52
N LEU A 4 31.58 -16.47 -6.07
CA LEU A 4 31.43 -17.07 -4.74
C LEU A 4 30.74 -18.43 -4.85
N SER A 5 30.99 -19.32 -3.88
CA SER A 5 30.29 -20.60 -3.80
C SER A 5 28.81 -20.43 -3.43
N GLU A 6 27.98 -21.37 -3.87
CA GLU A 6 26.55 -21.41 -3.53
C GLU A 6 26.30 -21.40 -2.02
N ALA A 7 27.12 -22.13 -1.25
CA ALA A 7 27.04 -22.14 0.20
C ALA A 7 27.28 -20.74 0.81
N THR A 8 28.23 -19.98 0.25
CA THR A 8 28.50 -18.59 0.70
C THR A 8 27.30 -17.68 0.38
N ILE A 9 26.70 -17.83 -0.80
CA ILE A 9 25.51 -17.06 -1.21
C ILE A 9 24.33 -17.37 -0.28
N TYR A 10 24.07 -18.66 -0.01
CA TYR A 10 23.00 -19.10 0.89
C TYR A 10 23.12 -18.49 2.28
N VAL A 11 24.32 -18.51 2.88
CA VAL A 11 24.57 -17.91 4.20
C VAL A 11 24.32 -16.39 4.19
N ARG A 12 24.70 -15.69 3.11
CA ARG A 12 24.43 -14.25 2.97
C ARG A 12 22.95 -13.94 2.86
N ILE A 13 22.20 -14.67 2.02
CA ILE A 13 20.75 -14.52 1.90
C ILE A 13 20.08 -14.75 3.26
N LYS A 14 20.48 -15.80 3.98
CA LYS A 14 19.94 -16.09 5.32
C LYS A 14 20.17 -14.92 6.29
N ARG A 15 21.39 -14.39 6.36
CA ARG A 15 21.71 -13.21 7.20
C ARG A 15 20.92 -11.97 6.80
N LEU A 16 20.75 -11.73 5.49
CA LEU A 16 19.96 -10.60 4.99
C LEU A 16 18.48 -10.72 5.37
N LYS A 17 17.93 -11.94 5.41
CA LYS A 17 16.57 -12.19 5.92
C LYS A 17 16.48 -11.97 7.42
N GLU A 18 17.42 -12.52 8.20
CA GLU A 18 17.47 -12.38 9.67
C GLU A 18 17.61 -10.91 10.10
N ASN A 19 18.38 -10.12 9.35
CA ASN A 19 18.56 -8.69 9.60
C ASN A 19 17.43 -7.81 9.02
N GLY A 20 16.40 -8.40 8.39
CA GLY A 20 15.27 -7.67 7.82
C GLY A 20 15.57 -6.89 6.53
N VAL A 21 16.77 -7.00 5.97
CA VAL A 21 17.13 -6.39 4.68
C VAL A 21 16.32 -7.04 3.55
N ILE A 22 16.21 -8.37 3.56
CA ILE A 22 15.25 -9.11 2.72
C ILE A 22 14.03 -9.41 3.58
N ARG A 23 12.94 -8.67 3.34
CA ARG A 23 11.68 -8.88 4.06
C ARG A 23 10.89 -10.10 3.58
N GLY A 24 11.11 -10.54 2.35
CA GLY A 24 10.45 -11.71 1.77
C GLY A 24 10.75 -11.87 0.28
N PHE A 25 10.24 -12.96 -0.28
CA PHE A 25 10.23 -13.22 -1.71
C PHE A 25 8.78 -13.27 -2.17
N TYR A 26 8.45 -12.48 -3.19
CA TYR A 26 7.09 -12.32 -3.68
C TYR A 26 7.09 -12.37 -5.19
N THR A 27 5.95 -12.77 -5.77
CA THR A 27 5.71 -12.68 -7.20
C THR A 27 5.24 -11.29 -7.56
N GLU A 28 5.72 -10.76 -8.68
CA GLU A 28 5.14 -9.56 -9.28
C GLU A 28 3.81 -9.92 -9.93
N ILE A 29 2.75 -9.22 -9.53
CA ILE A 29 1.38 -9.47 -9.99
C ILE A 29 0.94 -8.35 -10.91
N ASP A 30 0.49 -8.73 -12.09
CA ASP A 30 -0.26 -7.87 -12.99
C ASP A 30 -1.70 -7.76 -12.48
N PHE A 31 -1.99 -6.67 -11.77
CA PHE A 31 -3.29 -6.45 -11.13
C PHE A 31 -4.42 -6.29 -12.14
N ASP A 32 -4.14 -5.78 -13.34
CA ASP A 32 -5.17 -5.61 -14.38
C ASP A 32 -5.68 -6.97 -14.85
N LYS A 33 -4.79 -7.96 -14.97
CA LYS A 33 -5.14 -9.34 -15.38
C LYS A 33 -5.96 -10.12 -14.37
N ILE A 34 -5.96 -9.70 -13.10
CA ILE A 34 -6.78 -10.31 -12.05
C ILE A 34 -8.01 -9.45 -11.68
N GLY A 35 -8.33 -8.44 -12.50
CA GLY A 35 -9.51 -7.61 -12.33
C GLY A 35 -9.41 -6.59 -11.21
N LEU A 36 -8.21 -6.13 -10.86
CA LEU A 36 -7.95 -5.04 -9.89
C LEU A 36 -7.36 -3.81 -10.59
N SER A 37 -8.07 -3.34 -11.62
CA SER A 37 -7.59 -2.32 -12.56
C SER A 37 -7.82 -0.88 -12.12
N VAL A 38 -8.71 -0.63 -11.16
CA VAL A 38 -8.93 0.72 -10.63
C VAL A 38 -7.94 0.97 -9.51
N VAL A 39 -7.11 2.00 -9.67
CA VAL A 39 -6.16 2.47 -8.66
C VAL A 39 -6.49 3.89 -8.26
N ALA A 40 -6.52 4.17 -6.97
CA ALA A 40 -6.73 5.52 -6.45
C ALA A 40 -5.83 5.79 -5.25
N PHE A 41 -5.43 7.05 -5.10
CA PHE A 41 -4.89 7.56 -3.84
C PHE A 41 -6.00 8.25 -3.05
N ILE A 42 -6.12 7.91 -1.78
CA ILE A 42 -7.09 8.54 -0.86
C ILE A 42 -6.30 9.15 0.28
N LEU A 43 -6.43 10.47 0.43
CA LEU A 43 -5.82 11.23 1.52
C LEU A 43 -6.89 11.48 2.58
N ILE A 44 -6.56 11.25 3.84
CA ILE A 44 -7.52 11.32 4.95
C ILE A 44 -7.17 12.48 5.87
N LYS A 45 -8.16 13.33 6.18
CA LYS A 45 -8.14 14.18 7.37
C LYS A 45 -8.95 13.50 8.46
N ALA A 46 -8.43 13.57 9.68
CA ALA A 46 -9.04 12.93 10.83
C ALA A 46 -9.01 13.83 12.08
N ASP A 47 -9.87 13.52 13.04
CA ASP A 47 -9.74 13.93 14.43
C ASP A 47 -8.50 13.21 15.02
N PRO A 48 -7.47 13.95 15.47
CA PRO A 48 -6.26 13.34 16.02
C PRO A 48 -6.53 12.42 17.22
N LYS A 49 -7.61 12.64 18.00
CA LYS A 49 -7.95 11.77 19.13
C LYS A 49 -8.46 10.40 18.71
N LYS A 50 -8.94 10.26 17.47
CA LYS A 50 -9.55 9.04 16.94
C LYS A 50 -8.68 8.36 15.87
N TYR A 51 -7.59 9.01 15.47
CA TYR A 51 -6.75 8.58 14.36
C TYR A 51 -6.19 7.15 14.53
N ASP A 52 -5.72 6.79 15.72
CA ASP A 52 -5.24 5.42 15.99
C ASP A 52 -6.33 4.35 15.75
N ASN A 53 -7.60 4.67 16.05
CA ASN A 53 -8.71 3.76 15.81
C ASN A 53 -9.10 3.69 14.33
N ILE A 54 -8.93 4.79 13.59
CA ILE A 54 -9.10 4.83 12.14
C ILE A 54 -8.03 3.93 11.49
N LEU A 55 -6.75 4.07 11.87
CA LEU A 55 -5.67 3.25 11.34
C LEU A 55 -5.90 1.75 11.54
N LYS A 56 -6.37 1.35 12.73
CA LYS A 56 -6.72 -0.06 13.01
C LYS A 56 -7.78 -0.60 12.05
N GLN A 57 -8.79 0.21 11.71
CA GLN A 57 -9.82 -0.20 10.76
C GLN A 57 -9.31 -0.24 9.32
N LEU A 58 -8.48 0.73 8.93
CA LEU A 58 -7.91 0.79 7.58
C LEU A 58 -6.99 -0.41 7.28
N VAL A 59 -6.19 -0.86 8.24
CA VAL A 59 -5.28 -2.02 8.06
C VAL A 59 -6.05 -3.31 7.74
N GLU A 60 -7.29 -3.44 8.17
CA GLU A 60 -8.14 -4.62 7.90
C GLU A 60 -8.80 -4.59 6.51
N MET A 61 -8.76 -3.45 5.81
CA MET A 61 -9.39 -3.28 4.49
C MET A 61 -8.48 -3.84 3.39
N LYS A 62 -8.87 -4.98 2.80
CA LYS A 62 -8.11 -5.65 1.73
C LYS A 62 -7.97 -4.83 0.45
N GLU A 63 -8.89 -3.90 0.23
CA GLU A 63 -8.87 -2.97 -0.90
C GLU A 63 -7.72 -1.96 -0.79
N ILE A 64 -7.21 -1.73 0.44
CA ILE A 64 -6.09 -0.84 0.70
C ILE A 64 -4.78 -1.62 0.56
N TYR A 65 -4.01 -1.28 -0.46
CA TYR A 65 -2.78 -1.97 -0.81
C TYR A 65 -1.55 -1.37 -0.10
N GLU A 66 -1.55 -0.06 0.13
CA GLU A 66 -0.50 0.64 0.87
C GLU A 66 -1.14 1.72 1.76
N ILE A 67 -0.61 1.89 2.98
CA ILE A 67 -1.00 2.92 3.95
C ILE A 67 0.27 3.62 4.42
N TYR A 68 0.25 4.95 4.41
CA TYR A 68 1.33 5.77 4.93
C TYR A 68 0.76 6.79 5.89
N ASP A 69 1.32 6.82 7.10
CA ASP A 69 1.15 7.93 8.03
C ASP A 69 2.09 9.06 7.61
N VAL A 70 1.56 10.27 7.43
CA VAL A 70 2.28 11.37 6.78
C VAL A 70 2.17 12.67 7.56
N THR A 71 3.14 13.55 7.34
CA THR A 71 3.05 14.94 7.78
C THR A 71 2.37 15.81 6.72
N GLY A 72 1.87 16.97 7.13
CA GLY A 72 1.25 17.94 6.23
C GLY A 72 -0.23 18.13 6.53
N GLU A 73 -1.02 18.38 5.48
CA GLU A 73 -2.44 18.72 5.60
C GLU A 73 -3.33 17.51 5.90
N TYR A 74 -2.84 16.31 5.62
CA TYR A 74 -3.54 15.05 5.78
C TYR A 74 -2.77 14.16 6.76
N TYR A 75 -3.49 13.24 7.40
CA TYR A 75 -2.92 12.30 8.35
C TYR A 75 -2.43 11.03 7.64
N ALA A 76 -3.21 10.49 6.70
CA ALA A 76 -2.87 9.26 5.99
C ALA A 76 -2.97 9.41 4.47
N VAL A 77 -2.10 8.70 3.75
CA VAL A 77 -2.17 8.44 2.31
C VAL A 77 -2.41 6.96 2.09
N LEU A 78 -3.47 6.62 1.37
CA LEU A 78 -3.82 5.25 1.03
C LEU A 78 -3.65 5.04 -0.47
N LYS A 79 -3.06 3.92 -0.88
CA LYS A 79 -3.14 3.40 -2.26
C LYS A 79 -4.17 2.28 -2.27
N VAL A 80 -5.27 2.49 -2.98
CA VAL A 80 -6.38 1.54 -3.09
C VAL A 80 -6.36 0.88 -4.44
N ARG A 81 -6.66 -0.43 -4.48
CA ARG A 81 -6.89 -1.20 -5.71
C ARG A 81 -8.23 -1.92 -5.63
N VAL A 82 -9.09 -1.70 -6.61
CA VAL A 82 -10.44 -2.29 -6.68
C VAL A 82 -10.81 -2.65 -8.12
N PRO A 83 -11.85 -3.49 -8.34
CA PRO A 83 -12.27 -3.88 -9.69
C PRO A 83 -12.95 -2.77 -10.48
N THR A 84 -13.79 -1.96 -9.82
CA THR A 84 -14.65 -0.98 -10.49
C THR A 84 -14.69 0.36 -9.76
N ARG A 85 -15.22 1.39 -10.42
CA ARG A 85 -15.44 2.70 -9.79
C ARG A 85 -16.51 2.63 -8.71
N GLU A 86 -17.49 1.76 -8.88
CA GLU A 86 -18.53 1.48 -7.91
C GLU A 86 -17.94 0.85 -6.64
N ASP A 87 -16.97 -0.04 -6.78
CA ASP A 87 -16.25 -0.59 -5.63
C ASP A 87 -15.37 0.46 -4.94
N LEU A 88 -14.77 1.37 -5.71
CA LEU A 88 -14.06 2.52 -5.13
C LEU A 88 -15.01 3.42 -4.32
N ALA A 89 -16.21 3.70 -4.83
CA ALA A 89 -17.21 4.47 -4.12
C ALA A 89 -17.59 3.80 -2.78
N LYS A 90 -17.78 2.47 -2.76
CA LYS A 90 -18.02 1.72 -1.51
C LYS A 90 -16.85 1.85 -0.53
N VAL A 91 -15.60 1.82 -1.00
CA VAL A 91 -14.43 2.03 -0.16
C VAL A 91 -14.43 3.45 0.43
N LEU A 92 -14.75 4.46 -0.38
CA LEU A 92 -14.85 5.85 0.08
C LEU A 92 -15.97 6.03 1.11
N ASP A 93 -17.13 5.41 0.90
CA ASP A 93 -18.24 5.45 1.85
C ASP A 93 -17.84 4.77 3.17
N LYS A 94 -17.17 3.61 3.12
CA LYS A 94 -16.66 2.93 4.33
C LYS A 94 -15.71 3.85 5.09
N ILE A 95 -14.74 4.47 4.42
CA ILE A 95 -13.76 5.37 5.04
C ILE A 95 -14.44 6.63 5.60
N GLY A 96 -15.31 7.27 4.82
CA GLY A 96 -15.99 8.50 5.21
C GLY A 96 -16.94 8.34 6.39
N ASN A 97 -17.47 7.13 6.61
CA ASN A 97 -18.32 6.80 7.76
C ASN A 97 -17.53 6.37 9.00
N MET A 98 -16.19 6.28 8.94
CA MET A 98 -15.39 5.95 10.13
C MET A 98 -15.43 7.11 11.12
N ASP A 99 -15.70 6.79 12.39
CA ASP A 99 -15.74 7.80 13.44
C ASP A 99 -14.38 8.50 13.59
N GLY A 100 -14.39 9.81 13.38
CA GLY A 100 -13.21 10.67 13.39
C GLY A 100 -12.65 11.00 12.01
N VAL A 101 -13.10 10.40 10.91
CA VAL A 101 -12.75 10.90 9.57
C VAL A 101 -13.51 12.21 9.33
N THR A 102 -12.79 13.28 9.04
CA THR A 102 -13.39 14.61 8.83
C THR A 102 -13.54 14.94 7.35
N SER A 103 -12.64 14.45 6.50
CA SER A 103 -12.76 14.56 5.04
C SER A 103 -11.79 13.62 4.35
N THR A 104 -12.06 13.33 3.08
CA THR A 104 -11.15 12.62 2.18
C THR A 104 -10.85 13.45 0.95
N TYR A 105 -9.67 13.25 0.37
CA TYR A 105 -9.31 13.78 -0.95
C TYR A 105 -8.85 12.62 -1.84
N THR A 106 -9.55 12.40 -2.94
CA THR A 106 -9.36 11.23 -3.80
C THR A 106 -8.74 11.62 -5.13
N MET A 107 -7.66 10.94 -5.49
CA MET A 107 -6.98 11.06 -6.78
C MET A 107 -7.08 9.72 -7.52
N LEU A 108 -7.93 9.66 -8.54
CA LEU A 108 -8.00 8.49 -9.42
C LEU A 108 -6.77 8.43 -10.31
N VAL A 109 -6.08 7.29 -10.35
CA VAL A 109 -4.94 7.09 -11.24
C VAL A 109 -5.47 6.84 -12.65
N LEU A 110 -5.19 7.76 -13.58
CA LEU A 110 -5.58 7.60 -14.98
C LEU A 110 -4.63 6.68 -15.74
N ARG A 111 -3.32 6.78 -15.44
CA ARG A 111 -2.27 5.94 -16.04
C ARG A 111 -1.07 5.89 -15.11
N SER A 112 -0.57 4.69 -14.88
CA SER A 112 0.74 4.48 -14.23
C SER A 112 1.85 4.70 -15.24
N ILE A 113 2.69 5.71 -15.02
CA ILE A 113 3.86 6.00 -15.89
C ILE A 113 5.04 5.10 -15.51
N LYS A 114 5.23 4.87 -14.20
CA LYS A 114 6.28 4.02 -13.64
C LYS A 114 5.80 3.48 -12.28
N ASP A 115 5.75 2.16 -12.13
CA ASP A 115 5.45 1.45 -10.87
C ASP A 115 6.45 0.28 -10.76
N LYS A 116 7.70 0.61 -10.42
CA LYS A 116 8.81 -0.36 -10.37
C LYS A 116 8.99 -0.86 -8.93
N LYS A 117 9.01 -2.18 -8.76
CA LYS A 117 9.24 -2.85 -7.45
C LYS A 117 10.73 -3.11 -7.17
N GLU A 118 11.55 -3.11 -8.21
CA GLU A 118 12.99 -3.42 -8.12
C GLU A 118 13.82 -2.17 -7.75
N LEU A 119 14.84 -2.38 -6.93
CA LEU A 119 15.85 -1.36 -6.62
C LEU A 119 16.95 -1.38 -7.68
N ASP A 120 17.26 -0.22 -8.26
CA ASP A 120 18.46 -0.05 -9.09
C ASP A 120 19.67 0.09 -8.16
N LEU A 121 20.53 -0.94 -8.14
CA LEU A 121 21.77 -1.02 -7.34
C LEU A 121 23.01 -0.95 -8.23
#